data_AF-A0A926YQI8-F1
#
_entry.id   AF-A0A926YQI8-F1
#
_cell.length_a   1.000
_cell.length_b   1.000
_cell.length_c   1.000
_cell.angle_alpha   90.00
_cell.angle_beta   90.00
_cell.angle_gamma   90.00
#
_symmetry.space_group_name_H-M   'P 1'
#
loop_
_entity.id
_entity.type
_entity.pdbx_description
1 polymer ?
#
loop_
_entity_poly.entity_id
_entity_poly.type
_entity_poly.pdbx_seq_one_letter_code
_entity_poly.pdbx_strand_id
1 'polypeptide(L)' 'MSESACNVPTPRTTQELEQAIHRYKSSDFGGHELFCHWQAIRDAAIALMPQEVDRHVVAGEDSY' A
#
# COMPACT_ATOMS: atom_id res chain seq x y z
N MET A 1 -4.99 1.45 23.58
CA MET A 1 -5.11 0.75 22.28
C MET A 1 -3.72 0.23 21.98
N SER A 2 -3.49 -1.07 22.10
CA SER A 2 -2.16 -1.64 21.88
C SER A 2 -1.88 -1.57 20.38
N GLU A 3 -1.02 -0.64 19.97
CA GLU A 3 -0.37 -0.67 18.66
C GLU A 3 0.36 -2.00 18.55
N SER A 4 -0.32 -3.00 18.00
CA SER A 4 0.32 -4.24 17.60
C SER A 4 1.10 -3.86 16.36
N ALA A 5 2.32 -3.39 16.56
CA ALA A 5 3.21 -2.98 15.48
C ALA A 5 3.49 -4.22 14.62
N CYS A 6 2.67 -4.39 13.60
CA CYS A 6 2.87 -5.40 12.58
C CYS A 6 4.21 -5.10 11.91
N ASN A 7 5.24 -5.88 12.24
CA ASN A 7 6.59 -5.75 11.67
C ASN A 7 6.67 -6.23 10.20
N VAL A 8 5.54 -6.30 9.49
CA VAL A 8 5.49 -6.74 8.10
C VAL A 8 5.86 -5.55 7.21
N PRO A 9 6.87 -5.67 6.34
CA PRO A 9 7.25 -4.58 5.46
C PRO A 9 6.14 -4.29 4.44
N THR A 10 5.69 -3.04 4.40
CA THR A 10 4.71 -2.57 3.42
C THR A 10 5.33 -2.52 2.02
N PRO A 11 4.73 -3.17 1.00
CA PRO A 11 5.18 -3.07 -0.38
C PRO A 11 5.24 -1.63 -0.87
N ARG A 12 6.29 -1.27 -1.61
CA ARG A 12 6.51 0.10 -2.12
C ARG A 12 6.42 0.21 -3.63
N THR A 13 6.21 -0.91 -4.32
CA THR A 13 6.03 -0.96 -5.77
C THR A 13 4.90 -1.90 -6.13
N THR A 14 4.31 -1.72 -7.31
CA THR A 14 3.23 -2.59 -7.81
C THR A 14 3.67 -4.05 -7.88
N GLN A 15 4.92 -4.30 -8.29
CA GLN A 15 5.48 -5.65 -8.37
C GLN A 15 5.62 -6.30 -6.98
N GLU A 16 6.08 -5.55 -5.98
CA GLU A 16 6.14 -6.04 -4.60
C GLU A 16 4.74 -6.29 -4.01
N LEU A 17 3.76 -5.45 -4.36
CA LEU A 17 2.37 -5.63 -3.95
C LEU A 17 1.79 -6.94 -4.52
N GLU A 18 1.99 -7.21 -5.80
CA GLU A 18 1.54 -8.45 -6.42
C GLU A 18 2.22 -9.68 -5.80
N GLN A 19 3.52 -9.59 -5.52
CA GLN A 19 4.24 -10.65 -4.80
C GLN A 19 3.70 -10.86 -3.39
N ALA A 20 3.39 -9.78 -2.67
CA ALA A 20 2.81 -9.85 -1.33
C ALA A 20 1.41 -10.48 -1.36
N ILE A 21 0.57 -10.14 -2.35
CA ILE A 21 -0.74 -10.75 -2.56
C ILE A 21 -0.60 -12.25 -2.88
N HIS A 22 0.34 -12.62 -3.74
CA HIS A 22 0.58 -14.02 -4.07
C HIS A 22 1.00 -14.80 -2.83
N ARG A 23 1.97 -14.28 -2.07
CA ARG A 23 2.41 -14.88 -0.79
C ARG A 23 1.26 -14.97 0.21
N TYR A 24 0.43 -13.95 0.32
CA TYR A 24 -0.74 -13.96 1.20
C TYR A 24 -1.76 -15.05 0.85
N LYS A 25 -1.97 -15.33 -0.45
CA LYS A 25 -2.88 -16.38 -0.89
C LYS A 25 -2.28 -17.78 -0.78
N SER A 26 -0.97 -17.91 -0.94
CA SER A 26 -0.28 -19.21 -0.95
C SER A 26 0.23 -19.64 0.42
N SER A 27 0.34 -18.72 1.38
CA SER A 27 0.88 -19.00 2.70
C SER A 27 -0.24 -19.27 3.68
N ASP A 28 -0.01 -20.21 4.58
CA ASP A 28 -0.93 -20.57 5.66
C ASP A 28 -0.67 -19.65 6.86
N PHE A 29 -0.99 -18.35 6.72
CA PHE A 29 -0.80 -17.38 7.79
C PHE A 29 -1.86 -17.58 8.88
N GLY A 30 -1.43 -17.64 10.14
CA GLY A 30 -2.30 -17.81 11.30
C GLY A 30 -2.66 -16.48 11.97
N GLY A 31 -3.94 -16.28 12.30
CA GLY A 31 -4.41 -15.27 13.25
C GLY A 31 -3.84 -13.85 13.02
N HIS A 32 -2.98 -13.40 13.93
CA HIS A 32 -2.42 -12.05 13.93
C HIS A 32 -1.49 -11.77 12.72
N GLU A 33 -0.74 -12.76 12.25
CA GLU A 33 0.17 -12.59 11.10
C GLU A 33 -0.59 -12.40 9.79
N LEU A 34 -1.74 -13.09 9.66
CA LEU A 34 -2.66 -12.92 8.54
C LEU A 34 -3.22 -11.48 8.52
N PHE A 35 -3.65 -10.98 9.67
CA PHE A 35 -4.10 -9.60 9.81
C PHE A 35 -2.99 -8.60 9.42
N CYS A 36 -1.76 -8.82 9.88
CA CYS A 36 -0.62 -7.95 9.58
C CYS A 36 -0.27 -7.92 8.09
N HIS A 37 -0.23 -9.07 7.42
CA HIS A 37 0.04 -9.13 5.98
C HIS A 37 -1.09 -8.51 5.16
N TRP A 38 -2.34 -8.73 5.58
CA TRP A 38 -3.49 -8.09 4.94
C TRP A 38 -3.43 -6.57 5.07
N GLN A 39 -3.12 -6.05 6.27
CA GLN A 39 -3.00 -4.61 6.50
C GLN A 39 -1.88 -4.01 5.64
N ALA A 40 -0.71 -4.63 5.58
CA ALA A 40 0.40 -4.19 4.74
C ALA A 40 0.05 -4.15 3.24
N ILE A 41 -0.66 -5.16 2.74
CA ILE A 41 -1.14 -5.21 1.35
C ILE A 41 -2.15 -4.09 1.10
N ARG A 42 -3.07 -3.87 2.03
CA ARG A 42 -4.09 -2.82 1.92
C ARG A 42 -3.47 -1.43 1.89
N ASP A 43 -2.57 -1.11 2.82
CA ASP A 43 -1.86 0.16 2.87
C ASP A 43 -1.07 0.41 1.59
N ALA A 44 -0.32 -0.61 1.13
CA ALA A 44 0.41 -0.51 -0.14
C ALA A 44 -0.52 -0.32 -1.34
N ALA A 45 -1.66 -1.02 -1.39
CA ALA A 45 -2.62 -0.85 -2.49
C ALA A 45 -3.21 0.56 -2.52
N ILE A 46 -3.46 1.18 -1.36
CA ILE A 46 -3.92 2.58 -1.27
C ILE A 46 -2.82 3.55 -1.71
N ALA A 47 -1.58 3.32 -1.28
CA ALA A 47 -0.45 4.19 -1.63
C ALA A 47 0.01 4.06 -3.08
N LEU A 48 -0.12 2.86 -3.66
CA LEU A 48 0.28 2.52 -5.04
C LEU A 48 -0.84 2.61 -6.05
N MET A 49 -2.11 2.67 -5.59
CA MET A 49 -3.17 3.17 -6.45
C MET A 49 -2.64 4.48 -7.01
N PRO A 50 -2.67 4.65 -8.35
CA PRO A 50 -2.35 5.95 -8.90
C PRO A 50 -3.33 6.88 -8.20
N GLN A 51 -2.80 7.70 -7.29
CA GLN A 51 -3.39 8.99 -7.15
C GLN A 51 -3.44 9.46 -8.60
N GLU A 52 -4.65 9.64 -9.11
CA GLU A 52 -4.91 10.86 -9.85
C GLU A 52 -4.35 11.96 -8.96
N VAL A 53 -3.02 12.14 -8.99
CA VAL A 53 -2.37 13.42 -8.86
C VAL A 53 -2.94 14.13 -10.07
N ASP A 54 -4.17 14.58 -9.88
CA ASP A 54 -4.63 15.89 -10.20
C ASP A 54 -3.39 16.74 -10.44
N ARG A 55 -2.96 16.70 -11.70
CA ARG A 55 -2.12 17.70 -12.28
C ARG A 55 -3.00 18.94 -12.36
N HIS A 56 -3.42 19.49 -11.21
CA HIS A 56 -3.50 20.92 -11.04
C HIS A 56 -2.07 21.49 -11.07
N VAL A 57 -1.37 21.25 -12.18
CA VAL A 57 -0.61 22.30 -12.83
C VAL A 57 -1.70 23.24 -13.34
N VAL A 58 -2.13 24.16 -12.50
CA VAL A 58 -2.77 25.38 -12.98
C VAL A 58 -1.67 26.12 -13.74
N ALA A 59 -1.56 25.83 -15.03
CA ALA A 59 -0.75 26.61 -15.97
C ALA A 59 -1.45 27.96 -16.13
N GLY A 60 -1.08 28.88 -15.26
CA GLY A 60 -1.62 30.23 -15.21
C GLY A 60 -0.83 31.06 -14.22
N GLU A 61 0.49 30.90 -14.25
CA GLU A 61 1.40 31.89 -13.69
C GLU A 61 1.16 33.20 -14.45
N ASP A 62 0.77 34.22 -13.68
CA ASP A 62 0.61 35.62 -14.04
C ASP A 62 1.41 36.00 -15.30
N SER A 63 0.70 36.42 -16.35
CA SER A 63 1.33 37.14 -17.45
C SER A 63 0.45 38.28 -17.93
N TYR A 64 0.86 39.46 -17.45
CA TYR A 64 0.78 40.82 -18.00
C TYR A 64 -0.52 41.63 -17.84
#